data_AF-A0A6G7PX54-F1
#
_entry.id   AF-A0A6G7PX54-F1
#
_cell.length_a   1.000
_cell.length_b   1.000
_cell.length_c   1.000
_cell.angle_alpha   90.00
_cell.angle_beta   90.00
_cell.angle_gamma   90.00
#
_symmetry.space_group_name_H-M   'P 1'
#
loop_
_entity.id
_entity.type
_entity.pdbx_description
1 polymer ?
#
loop_
_entity_poly.entity_id
_entity_poly.type
_entity_poly.pdbx_seq_one_letter_code
_entity_poly.pdbx_strand_id
1 'polypeptide(L)' 'MADIEEVKQKILEFMEKKAAAKSKLYLKDMQRALPDYSPREIKKAANALVQEGKLEYFSTGSTVMYGIPGKGQAVE' A
#
# COMPACT_ATOMS: atom_id res chain seq x y z
N MET A 1 9.77 1.61 19.58
CA MET A 1 9.75 1.79 18.11
C MET A 1 8.36 1.40 17.68
N ALA A 2 7.68 2.17 16.82
CA ALA A 2 6.58 1.57 16.07
C ALA A 2 7.25 0.61 15.08
N ASP A 3 7.04 -0.69 15.28
CA ASP A 3 7.69 -1.70 14.47
C ASP A 3 7.21 -1.54 13.03
N ILE A 4 8.16 -1.35 12.11
CA ILE A 4 7.84 -1.11 10.71
C ILE A 4 7.00 -2.26 10.11
N GLU A 5 7.11 -3.44 10.71
CA GLU A 5 6.30 -4.63 10.42
C GLU A 5 4.82 -4.44 10.74
N GLU A 6 4.47 -3.78 11.84
CA GLU A 6 3.09 -3.47 12.20
C GLU A 6 2.46 -2.53 11.17
N VAL A 7 3.21 -1.51 10.74
CA VAL A 7 2.78 -0.59 9.68
C VAL A 7 2.60 -1.34 8.36
N LYS A 8 3.53 -2.23 8.01
CA LYS A 8 3.43 -3.07 6.81
C LYS A 8 2.19 -3.95 6.85
N GLN A 9 1.92 -4.62 7.97
CA GLN A 9 0.74 -5.47 8.12
C GLN A 9 -0.55 -4.65 8.02
N LYS A 10 -0.62 -3.49 8.66
CA LYS A 10 -1.78 -2.58 8.54
C LYS A 10 -2.01 -2.10 7.10
N ILE A 11 -0.93 -1.77 6.38
CA ILE A 11 -0.99 -1.39 4.96
C ILE A 11 -1.50 -2.57 4.12
N LEU A 12 -0.97 -3.78 4.34
CA LEU A 12 -1.40 -5.01 3.67
C LEU A 12 -2.87 -5.32 3.95
N GLU A 13 -3.30 -5.34 5.22
CA GLU A 13 -4.69 -5.57 5.61
C GLU A 13 -5.62 -4.53 4.98
N PHE A 14 -5.23 -3.26 5.03
CA PHE A 14 -6.01 -2.18 4.43
C PHE A 14 -6.13 -2.36 2.91
N MET A 15 -5.01 -2.69 2.27
CA MET A 15 -4.98 -3.01 0.84
C MET A 15 -5.82 -4.23 0.52
N GLU A 16 -5.76 -5.30 1.31
CA GLU A 16 -6.50 -6.53 1.05
C GLU A 16 -8.00 -6.34 1.21
N LYS A 17 -8.42 -5.59 2.24
CA LYS A 17 -9.82 -5.18 2.44
C LYS A 17 -10.32 -4.33 1.29
N LYS A 18 -9.49 -3.40 0.80
CA LYS A 18 -9.83 -2.52 -0.33
C LYS A 18 -9.66 -3.19 -1.68
N ALA A 19 -8.83 -4.23 -1.82
CA ALA A 19 -8.55 -4.92 -3.07
C ALA A 19 -9.80 -5.58 -3.65
N ALA A 20 -10.76 -5.94 -2.80
CA ALA A 20 -12.08 -6.39 -3.23
C ALA A 20 -12.88 -5.32 -4.00
N ALA A 21 -12.60 -4.03 -3.77
CA ALA A 21 -13.29 -2.90 -4.40
C ALA A 21 -12.41 -2.10 -5.37
N LYS A 22 -11.10 -2.02 -5.11
CA LYS A 22 -10.11 -1.26 -5.88
C LYS A 22 -8.76 -1.96 -5.78
N SER A 23 -8.26 -2.47 -6.90
CA SER A 23 -6.92 -3.10 -6.96
C SER A 23 -5.76 -2.11 -6.84
N LYS A 24 -6.02 -0.80 -6.96
CA LYS A 24 -5.03 0.28 -6.83
C LYS A 24 -5.55 1.34 -5.85
N LEU A 25 -4.71 1.73 -4.89
CA LEU A 25 -4.99 2.73 -3.87
C LEU A 25 -3.95 3.84 -3.90
N TYR A 26 -4.38 5.08 -3.72
CA TYR A 26 -3.44 6.19 -3.59
C TYR A 26 -2.71 6.13 -2.25
N LEU A 27 -1.43 6.49 -2.23
CA LEU A 27 -0.66 6.64 -0.99
C LEU A 27 -1.37 7.60 -0.01
N LYS A 28 -1.97 8.67 -0.54
CA LYS A 28 -2.78 9.63 0.24
C LYS A 28 -3.98 8.97 0.92
N ASP A 29 -4.65 8.01 0.28
CA ASP A 29 -5.75 7.27 0.89
C ASP A 29 -5.25 6.37 2.03
N MET A 30 -4.07 5.76 1.86
CA MET A 30 -3.44 4.96 2.93
C MET A 30 -3.07 5.84 4.12
N GLN A 31 -2.48 7.01 3.86
CA GLN A 31 -2.15 8.01 4.89
C GLN A 31 -3.39 8.52 5.63
N ARG A 32 -4.51 8.67 4.93
CA ARG A 32 -5.80 9.04 5.54
C ARG A 32 -6.44 7.90 6.33
N ALA A 33 -6.30 6.67 5.88
CA ALA A 33 -6.85 5.50 6.54
C ALA A 33 -6.01 5.05 7.75
N LEU A 34 -4.73 5.39 7.75
CA LEU A 34 -3.78 5.09 8.81
C LEU A 34 -3.22 6.39 9.42
N PRO A 35 -4.07 7.25 10.02
CA PRO A 35 -3.60 8.51 10.61
C PRO A 35 -2.72 8.30 11.84
N ASP A 36 -2.71 7.09 12.39
CA ASP A 36 -1.91 6.66 13.53
C ASP A 36 -0.41 6.62 13.23
N TYR A 37 -0.05 6.38 11.97
CA TYR A 37 1.36 6.27 11.54
C TYR A 37 1.80 7.53 10.80
N SER A 38 3.07 7.90 10.99
CA SER A 38 3.61 9.05 10.27
C SER A 38 3.62 8.77 8.75
N PRO A 39 3.39 9.79 7.90
CA PRO A 39 3.41 9.64 6.45
C PRO A 39 4.76 9.10 5.93
N ARG A 40 5.85 9.35 6.67
CA ARG A 40 7.17 8.76 6.43
C ARG A 40 7.19 7.26 6.66
N GLU A 41 6.59 6.77 7.75
CA GLU A 41 6.55 5.35 8.09
C GLU A 41 5.70 4.59 7.09
N ILE A 42 4.53 5.11 6.74
CA ILE A 42 3.65 4.52 5.74
C ILE A 42 4.37 4.40 4.39
N LYS A 43 5.04 5.48 3.95
CA LYS A 43 5.80 5.47 2.70
C LYS A 43 6.97 4.47 2.74
N LYS A 44 7.67 4.38 3.87
CA LYS A 44 8.80 3.45 4.05
C LYS A 44 8.32 2.00 4.06
N ALA A 45 7.24 1.71 4.77
CA ALA A 45 6.61 0.39 4.81
C ALA A 45 6.03 -0.01 3.45
N ALA A 46 5.31 0.89 2.76
CA ALA A 46 4.77 0.65 1.42
C ALA A 46 5.89 0.39 0.40
N ASN A 47 6.96 1.20 0.38
CA ASN A 47 8.09 0.94 -0.49
C ASN A 47 8.81 -0.36 -0.16
N ALA A 48 8.96 -0.71 1.12
CA ALA A 48 9.53 -1.99 1.52
C ALA A 48 8.67 -3.18 1.03
N LEU A 49 7.34 -3.07 1.11
CA LEU A 49 6.43 -4.08 0.57
C LEU A 49 6.51 -4.19 -0.96
N VAL A 50 6.78 -3.08 -1.65
CA VAL A 50 7.06 -3.09 -3.09
C VAL A 50 8.37 -3.79 -3.41
N GLN A 51 9.42 -3.52 -2.62
CA GLN A 51 10.69 -4.23 -2.76
C GLN A 51 10.57 -5.72 -2.45
N GLU A 52 9.70 -6.10 -1.52
CA GLU A 52 9.37 -7.50 -1.21
C GLU A 52 8.48 -8.17 -2.28
N GLY A 53 7.99 -7.41 -3.27
CA GLY A 53 7.07 -7.93 -4.31
C GLY A 53 5.66 -8.21 -3.79
N LYS A 54 5.31 -7.73 -2.59
CA LYS A 54 3.98 -7.86 -1.99
C LYS A 54 3.03 -6.74 -2.44
N LEU A 55 3.57 -5.62 -2.92
CA LEU A 55 2.83 -4.50 -3.50
C LEU A 55 3.47 -4.08 -4.82
N GLU A 56 2.69 -3.46 -5.69
CA GLU A 56 3.15 -2.79 -6.91
C GLU A 56 3.06 -1.28 -6.73
N TYR A 57 4.15 -0.58 -7.05
CA TYR A 57 4.18 0.88 -7.09
C TYR A 57 3.76 1.38 -8.47
N PHE A 58 2.74 2.23 -8.51
CA PHE A 58 2.28 2.90 -9.71
C PHE A 58 2.42 4.42 -9.53
N SER A 59 3.08 5.09 -10.47
CA SER A 59 3.17 6.54 -10.47
C SER A 59 2.33 7.10 -11.62
N THR A 60 1.21 7.76 -11.31
CA THR A 60 0.37 8.43 -12.30
C THR A 60 0.59 9.93 -12.21
N GLY A 61 1.63 10.43 -12.89
CA GLY A 61 2.02 11.85 -12.90
C GLY A 61 2.30 12.38 -11.49
N SER A 62 1.43 13.23 -10.97
CA SER A 62 1.59 13.92 -9.67
C SER A 62 1.20 13.08 -8.44
N THR A 63 0.70 11.84 -8.62
CA THR A 63 0.25 11.01 -7.50
C THR A 63 0.81 9.59 -7.56
N VAL A 64 1.16 9.09 -6.37
CA VAL A 64 1.60 7.72 -6.14
C VAL A 64 0.42 6.84 -5.77
N MET A 65 0.34 5.69 -6.41
CA MET A 65 -0.57 4.61 -6.14
C MET A 65 0.21 3.34 -5.80
N TYR A 66 -0.39 2.49 -4.97
CA TYR A 66 0.10 1.18 -4.64
C TYR A 66 -1.02 0.18 -4.96
N GLY A 67 -0.68 -1.02 -5.42
CA GLY A 67 -1.65 -2.10 -5.68
C GLY A 67 -1.16 -3.44 -5.16
N ILE A 68 -2.07 -4.38 -4.94
CA ILE A 68 -1.68 -5.76 -4.62
C ILE A 68 -1.44 -6.52 -5.93
N PRO A 69 -0.22 -7.03 -6.18
CA PRO A 69 0.07 -7.86 -7.35
C PRO A 69 -0.81 -9.10 -7.33
N GLY A 70 -1.42 -9.42 -8.47
CA GLY A 70 -2.27 -10.61 -8.63
C GLY A 70 -3.72 -10.46 -8.14
N LYS A 71 -4.10 -9.40 -7.41
CA LYS A 71 -5.52 -9.04 -7.17
C LYS A 71 -6.07 -8.02 -8.19
N GLY A 72 -5.26 -7.61 -9.17
CA GLY A 72 -5.58 -6.59 -10.18
C GLY A 72 -6.06 -7.10 -11.53
N GLN A 73 -5.67 -8.30 -11.91
CA GLN A 73 -6.13 -9.01 -13.09
C GLN A 73 -5.52 -10.40 -12.96
N ALA A 74 -6.34 -11.43 -13.20
CA ALA A 74 -5.78 -12.68 -13.65
C ALA A 74 -4.87 -12.37 -14.84
N VAL A 75 -3.66 -12.91 -14.80
CA VAL A 75 -2.97 -13.31 -16.02
C VAL A 75 -3.98 -13.99 -16.94
N GLU A 76 -4.32 -13.31 -18.02
CA GLU A 76 -4.50 -13.88 -19.36
C GLU A 76 -4.25 -12.78 -20.40
#